data_AF-A0A2W4D270-F1
#
_entry.id   AF-A0A2W4D270-F1
#
_cell.length_a   1.000
_cell.length_b   1.000
_cell.length_c   1.000
_cell.angle_alpha   90.00
_cell.angle_beta   90.00
_cell.angle_gamma   90.00
#
_symmetry.space_group_name_H-M   'P 1'
#
loop_
_entity.id
_entity.type
_entity.pdbx_description
1 polymer ?
#
loop_
_entity_poly.entity_id
_entity_poly.type
_entity_poly.pdbx_seq_one_letter_code
_entity_poly.pdbx_strand_id
1 'polypeptide(L)'
;MRISDLFIYPLKSARGIAIPSTTVDVFGLIGDRRMMITDPQGHGITQRELQDLARIDVEPGTTSIRLKMQGKSDILVPPPQPERRMEVDIWKSVISAAVADDEANSQLSDWLGREVKLVFFDGLAKRIANPEWASGDTPVTFSDGYQILVTTSGSLKALNADLAKHGEGSVGMERFRPNIVLDCEEEWAEDRWAAIEIGGIRLDLVKPCARCIMTTQDQATGSREVPNPMPAMGRIRMSADRRVPGPLFGWNAVPRGEGTVAIGDEVTVIEERSEGWAFKARRA
;
A
#
# COMPACT_ATOMS: atom_id res chain seq x y z
N MET A 1 17.87 -8.96 10.61
CA MET A 1 17.44 -8.63 9.23
C MET A 1 17.75 -7.17 8.96
N ARG A 2 17.62 -6.67 7.73
CA ARG A 2 17.79 -5.24 7.42
C ARG A 2 16.71 -4.75 6.47
N ILE A 3 16.44 -3.45 6.46
CA ILE A 3 15.60 -2.85 5.41
C ILE A 3 16.38 -2.89 4.08
N SER A 4 15.82 -3.53 3.06
CA SER A 4 16.37 -3.52 1.69
C SER A 4 15.79 -2.36 0.87
N ASP A 5 14.49 -2.09 1.02
CA ASP A 5 13.80 -1.10 0.22
C ASP A 5 12.71 -0.39 1.05
N LEU A 6 12.53 0.90 0.77
CA LEU A 6 11.44 1.70 1.30
C LEU A 6 10.65 2.33 0.15
N PHE A 7 9.32 2.32 0.31
CA PHE A 7 8.42 2.93 -0.66
C PHE A 7 7.30 3.72 0.02
N ILE A 8 6.95 4.83 -0.61
CA ILE A 8 5.70 5.56 -0.34
C ILE A 8 4.86 5.62 -1.62
N TYR A 9 3.55 5.73 -1.46
CA TYR A 9 2.60 5.82 -2.56
C TYR A 9 1.67 6.99 -2.26
N PRO A 10 2.10 8.23 -2.55
CA PRO A 10 1.39 9.41 -2.06
C PRO A 10 -0.05 9.51 -2.54
N LEU A 11 -0.28 9.07 -3.79
CA LEU A 11 -1.60 8.89 -4.36
C LEU A 11 -1.99 7.40 -4.33
N LYS A 12 -3.14 7.11 -3.72
CA LYS A 12 -3.72 5.76 -3.69
C LYS A 12 -3.85 5.21 -5.10
N SER A 13 -3.37 3.98 -5.31
CA SER A 13 -3.37 3.27 -6.60
C SER A 13 -2.42 3.84 -7.68
N ALA A 14 -1.68 4.91 -7.39
CA ALA A 14 -0.63 5.42 -8.26
C ALA A 14 0.70 4.70 -8.05
N ARG A 15 1.72 5.05 -8.85
CA ARG A 15 3.05 4.44 -8.76
C ARG A 15 3.71 4.73 -7.40
N GLY A 16 4.46 3.75 -6.90
CA GLY A 16 5.28 3.91 -5.70
C GLY A 16 6.56 4.68 -6.00
N ILE A 17 7.03 5.42 -5.00
CA ILE A 17 8.31 6.13 -5.02
C ILE A 17 9.26 5.37 -4.11
N ALA A 18 10.35 4.87 -4.67
CA ALA A 18 11.46 4.34 -3.87
C ALA A 18 12.16 5.49 -3.16
N ILE A 19 12.40 5.34 -1.86
CA ILE A 19 13.04 6.38 -1.04
C ILE A 19 14.18 5.80 -0.21
N PRO A 20 15.26 6.56 0.04
CA PRO A 20 16.39 6.05 0.83
C PRO A 20 16.09 6.02 2.33
N SER A 21 15.22 6.92 2.80
CA SER A 21 14.84 7.07 4.20
C SER A 21 13.56 7.89 4.34
N THR A 22 12.88 7.76 5.47
CA THR A 22 11.73 8.62 5.84
C THR A 22 11.53 8.65 7.35
N THR A 23 10.79 9.66 7.81
CA THR A 23 10.15 9.63 9.12
C THR A 23 8.92 8.71 9.08
N VAL A 24 8.70 7.99 10.17
CA VAL A 24 7.49 7.26 10.50
C VAL A 24 6.72 8.06 11.56
N ASP A 25 5.45 8.32 11.31
CA ASP A 25 4.52 8.94 12.25
C ASP A 25 3.36 7.97 12.57
N VAL A 26 2.36 8.45 13.32
CA VAL A 26 1.16 7.67 13.67
C VAL A 26 0.37 7.17 12.45
N PHE A 27 0.52 7.80 11.28
CA PHE A 27 -0.11 7.42 10.02
C PHE A 27 0.76 6.51 9.13
N GLY A 28 2.01 6.23 9.53
CA GLY A 28 2.95 5.38 8.79
C GLY A 28 4.14 6.15 8.24
N LEU A 29 4.63 5.77 7.06
CA LEU A 29 5.69 6.53 6.39
C LEU A 29 5.11 7.88 5.93
N ILE A 30 5.81 8.99 6.21
CA ILE A 30 5.35 10.32 5.82
C ILE A 30 5.06 10.39 4.31
N GLY A 31 3.92 11.00 3.98
CA GLY A 31 3.46 11.19 2.61
C GLY A 31 2.70 10.00 2.03
N ASP A 32 2.65 8.84 2.70
CA ASP A 32 2.01 7.65 2.17
C ASP A 32 0.46 7.71 2.15
N ARG A 33 -0.14 7.45 0.98
CA ARG A 33 -1.58 7.45 0.72
C ARG A 33 -2.32 8.67 1.29
N ARG A 34 -1.72 9.85 1.17
CA ARG A 34 -2.32 11.14 1.57
C ARG A 34 -3.28 11.69 0.52
N MET A 35 -3.33 11.09 -0.66
CA MET A 35 -4.26 11.46 -1.73
C MET A 35 -5.01 10.26 -2.29
N MET A 36 -6.19 10.50 -2.86
CA MET A 36 -7.00 9.52 -3.57
C MET A 36 -7.76 10.18 -4.72
N ILE A 37 -8.04 9.42 -5.78
CA ILE A 37 -8.96 9.83 -6.84
C ILE A 37 -10.36 9.33 -6.48
N THR A 38 -11.37 10.18 -6.66
CA THR A 38 -12.79 9.81 -6.54
C THR A 38 -13.54 10.17 -7.81
N ASP A 39 -14.74 9.62 -7.94
CA ASP A 39 -15.75 10.22 -8.82
C ASP A 39 -16.32 11.52 -8.20
N PRO A 40 -17.18 12.28 -8.92
CA PRO A 40 -17.78 13.51 -8.37
C PRO A 40 -18.74 13.28 -7.20
N GLN A 41 -19.20 12.04 -6.97
CA GLN A 41 -20.08 11.67 -5.86
C GLN A 41 -19.29 11.28 -4.60
N GLY A 42 -17.95 11.20 -4.69
CA GLY A 42 -17.07 10.86 -3.58
C GLY A 42 -16.67 9.38 -3.51
N HIS A 43 -17.04 8.56 -4.49
CA HIS A 43 -16.65 7.15 -4.50
C HIS A 43 -15.18 6.99 -4.89
N GLY A 44 -14.41 6.29 -4.05
CA GLY A 44 -12.98 6.07 -4.27
C GLY A 44 -12.70 5.23 -5.52
N ILE A 45 -11.99 5.82 -6.49
CA ILE A 45 -11.54 5.13 -7.70
C ILE A 45 -10.16 4.51 -7.43
N THR A 46 -10.01 3.22 -7.76
CA THR A 46 -8.75 2.49 -7.58
C THR A 46 -8.29 1.86 -8.88
N GLN A 47 -7.04 1.38 -8.94
CA GLN A 47 -6.52 0.67 -10.13
C GLN A 47 -7.25 -0.65 -10.46
N ARG A 48 -8.16 -1.10 -9.58
CA ARG A 48 -9.08 -2.21 -9.87
C ARG A 48 -10.06 -1.82 -10.96
N GLU A 49 -10.56 -0.58 -10.88
CA GLU A 49 -11.52 0.01 -11.81
C GLU A 49 -10.79 0.74 -12.95
N LEU A 50 -9.85 1.62 -12.62
CA LEU A 50 -9.16 2.47 -13.59
C LEU A 50 -7.66 2.17 -13.60
N GLN A 51 -7.26 1.27 -14.48
CA GLN A 51 -5.90 0.74 -14.54
C GLN A 51 -4.82 1.81 -14.79
N ASP A 52 -5.18 2.88 -15.50
CA ASP A 52 -4.28 4.01 -15.81
C ASP A 52 -3.79 4.76 -14.57
N LEU A 53 -4.44 4.62 -13.41
CA LEU A 53 -3.91 5.19 -12.16
C LEU A 53 -2.50 4.70 -11.86
N ALA A 54 -2.17 3.43 -12.18
CA ALA A 54 -0.83 2.88 -11.97
C ALA A 54 0.27 3.59 -12.77
N ARG A 55 -0.11 4.33 -13.82
CA ARG A 55 0.81 5.09 -14.69
C ARG A 55 1.06 6.52 -14.21
N ILE A 56 0.37 6.96 -13.15
CA ILE A 56 0.57 8.27 -12.56
C ILE A 56 1.81 8.22 -11.67
N ASP A 57 2.80 9.03 -12.02
CA ASP A 57 3.95 9.36 -11.19
C ASP A 57 3.62 10.60 -10.36
N VAL A 58 4.01 10.57 -9.08
CA VAL A 58 3.85 11.69 -8.16
C VAL A 58 5.22 12.21 -7.78
N GLU A 59 5.47 13.50 -8.01
CA GLU A 59 6.65 14.21 -7.53
C GLU A 59 6.22 15.20 -6.45
N PRO A 60 6.45 14.90 -5.16
CA PRO A 60 6.17 15.81 -4.06
C PRO A 60 7.01 17.09 -4.20
N GLY A 61 6.40 18.24 -3.89
CA GLY A 61 7.08 19.53 -3.85
C GLY A 61 6.64 20.38 -2.67
N THR A 62 7.37 21.47 -2.41
CA THR A 62 7.13 22.34 -1.24
C THR A 62 5.90 23.24 -1.40
N THR A 63 5.61 23.67 -2.62
CA THR A 63 4.51 24.61 -2.93
C THR A 63 3.42 23.99 -3.78
N SER A 64 3.68 22.84 -4.39
CA SER A 64 2.74 22.08 -5.19
C SER A 64 3.26 20.65 -5.37
N ILE A 65 2.34 19.73 -5.61
CA ILE A 65 2.65 18.37 -6.05
C ILE A 65 2.60 18.37 -7.58
N ARG A 66 3.55 17.72 -8.22
CA ARG A 66 3.54 17.51 -9.66
C ARG A 66 3.08 16.09 -9.97
N LEU A 67 2.02 15.95 -10.75
CA LEU A 67 1.60 14.67 -11.30
C LEU A 67 2.14 14.55 -12.72
N LYS A 68 2.60 13.36 -13.09
CA LYS A 68 3.15 13.05 -14.40
C LYS A 68 2.55 11.76 -14.94
N MET A 69 2.36 11.69 -16.25
CA MET A 69 1.98 10.48 -16.95
C MET A 69 2.60 10.54 -18.35
N GLN A 70 3.24 9.44 -18.78
CA GLN A 70 3.91 9.41 -20.08
C GLN A 70 2.95 9.78 -21.22
N GLY A 71 3.35 10.75 -22.05
CA GLY A 71 2.55 11.25 -23.17
C GLY A 71 1.47 12.27 -22.80
N LYS A 72 1.46 12.76 -21.55
CA LYS A 72 0.57 13.82 -21.06
C LYS A 72 1.39 15.00 -20.54
N SER A 73 0.83 16.21 -20.60
CA SER A 73 1.42 17.42 -20.00
C SER A 73 1.26 17.41 -18.49
N ASP A 74 2.34 17.60 -17.74
CA ASP A 74 2.37 17.65 -16.26
C ASP A 74 1.23 18.49 -15.65
N ILE A 75 0.67 18.00 -14.54
CA ILE A 75 -0.31 18.72 -13.73
C ILE A 75 0.37 19.21 -12.45
N LEU A 76 0.24 20.50 -12.16
CA LEU A 76 0.67 21.08 -10.89
C LEU A 76 -0.53 21.24 -9.98
N VAL A 77 -0.50 20.56 -8.84
CA VAL A 77 -1.57 20.56 -7.85
C VAL A 77 -1.10 21.35 -6.62
N PRO A 78 -1.65 22.56 -6.37
CA PRO A 78 -1.35 23.28 -5.13
C PRO A 78 -1.94 22.54 -3.91
N PRO A 79 -1.48 22.85 -2.69
CA PRO A 79 -2.12 22.37 -1.47
C PRO A 79 -3.62 22.71 -1.46
N PRO A 80 -4.48 21.79 -1.00
CA PRO A 80 -5.91 22.04 -0.98
C PRO A 80 -6.27 23.13 0.03
N GLN A 81 -7.33 23.88 -0.25
CA GLN A 81 -7.91 24.81 0.71
C GLN A 81 -8.72 24.02 1.75
N PRO A 82 -8.50 24.21 3.07
CA PRO A 82 -9.16 23.43 4.12
C PRO A 82 -10.70 23.46 4.07
N GLU A 83 -11.28 24.53 3.51
CA GLU A 83 -12.72 24.76 3.40
C GLU A 83 -13.34 24.04 2.19
N ARG A 84 -12.55 23.71 1.17
CA ARG A 84 -13.01 22.98 -0.03
C ARG A 84 -13.03 21.49 0.27
N ARG A 85 -14.20 20.96 0.61
CA ARG A 85 -14.35 19.59 1.10
C ARG A 85 -15.49 18.84 0.45
N MET A 86 -15.37 17.52 0.47
CA MET A 86 -16.47 16.61 0.13
C MET A 86 -16.44 15.37 1.01
N GLU A 87 -17.59 14.71 1.16
CA GLU A 87 -17.64 13.37 1.71
C GLU A 87 -17.09 12.39 0.67
N VAL A 88 -16.23 11.48 1.11
CA VAL A 88 -15.67 10.43 0.26
C VAL A 88 -15.77 9.09 0.97
N ASP A 89 -16.14 8.05 0.23
CA ASP A 89 -16.06 6.69 0.75
C ASP A 89 -14.72 6.05 0.44
N ILE A 90 -14.26 5.29 1.43
CA ILE A 90 -13.14 4.38 1.31
C ILE A 90 -13.47 3.12 2.12
N TRP A 91 -13.77 2.06 1.38
CA TRP A 91 -14.24 0.78 1.94
C TRP A 91 -15.53 0.95 2.75
N LYS A 92 -15.44 0.86 4.08
CA LYS A 92 -16.58 0.97 5.00
C LYS A 92 -16.60 2.31 5.74
N SER A 93 -15.72 3.23 5.38
CA SER A 93 -15.59 4.55 6.00
C SER A 93 -16.08 5.62 5.03
N VAL A 94 -16.86 6.56 5.53
CA VAL A 94 -17.13 7.84 4.86
C VAL A 94 -16.40 8.92 5.65
N ILE A 95 -15.60 9.73 4.97
CA ILE A 95 -14.78 10.76 5.61
C ILE A 95 -14.92 12.10 4.87
N SER A 96 -14.78 13.21 5.60
CA SER A 96 -14.63 14.52 4.98
C SER A 96 -13.17 14.69 4.53
N ALA A 97 -12.95 14.85 3.23
CA ALA A 97 -11.63 15.08 2.65
C ALA A 97 -11.54 16.45 1.97
N ALA A 98 -10.36 17.06 1.99
CA ALA A 98 -10.13 18.29 1.24
C ALA A 98 -9.99 17.98 -0.26
N VAL A 99 -10.42 18.88 -1.13
CA VAL A 99 -10.50 18.67 -2.58
C VAL A 99 -9.49 19.58 -3.29
N ALA A 100 -8.84 19.06 -4.32
CA ALA A 100 -8.01 19.85 -5.23
C ALA A 100 -8.81 20.98 -5.90
N ASP A 101 -8.10 21.96 -6.46
CA ASP A 101 -8.74 23.02 -7.24
C ASP A 101 -9.37 22.50 -8.54
N ASP A 102 -10.19 23.34 -9.17
CA ASP A 102 -10.96 22.93 -10.35
C ASP A 102 -10.07 22.71 -11.57
N GLU A 103 -8.94 23.43 -11.67
CA GLU A 103 -7.98 23.28 -12.75
C GLU A 103 -7.30 21.90 -12.69
N ALA A 104 -6.78 21.50 -11.53
CA ALA A 104 -6.17 20.18 -11.36
C ALA A 104 -7.17 19.05 -11.62
N ASN A 105 -8.42 19.19 -11.14
CA ASN A 105 -9.47 18.21 -11.37
C ASN A 105 -9.88 18.12 -12.85
N SER A 106 -9.94 19.25 -13.56
CA SER A 106 -10.22 19.29 -14.99
C SER A 106 -9.12 18.57 -15.78
N GLN A 107 -7.86 18.90 -15.53
CA GLN A 107 -6.72 18.27 -16.21
C GLN A 107 -6.63 16.77 -15.91
N LEU A 108 -6.91 16.34 -14.67
CA LEU A 108 -6.97 14.92 -14.32
C LEU A 108 -8.12 14.20 -15.02
N SER A 109 -9.27 14.85 -15.15
CA SER A 109 -10.42 14.29 -15.86
C SER A 109 -10.09 14.08 -17.34
N ASP A 110 -9.40 15.04 -17.97
CA ASP A 110 -8.90 14.93 -19.35
C ASP A 110 -7.84 13.83 -19.51
N TRP A 111 -6.96 13.68 -18.51
CA TRP A 111 -5.98 12.59 -18.51
C TRP A 111 -6.66 11.21 -18.51
N LEU A 112 -7.65 11.05 -17.64
CA LEU A 112 -8.28 9.77 -17.30
C LEU A 112 -9.54 9.46 -18.12
N GLY A 113 -9.99 10.39 -18.97
CA GLY A 113 -11.11 10.20 -19.89
C GLY A 113 -12.48 10.12 -19.21
N ARG A 114 -12.58 10.59 -17.96
CA ARG A 114 -13.83 10.64 -17.19
C ARG A 114 -13.73 11.71 -16.11
N GLU A 115 -14.86 12.22 -15.65
CA GLU A 115 -14.89 13.18 -14.56
C GLU A 115 -14.38 12.53 -13.26
N VAL A 116 -13.41 13.18 -12.62
CA VAL A 116 -12.82 12.75 -11.35
C VAL A 116 -12.57 13.95 -10.43
N LYS A 117 -12.37 13.65 -9.15
CA LYS A 117 -11.83 14.60 -8.16
C LYS A 117 -10.59 14.02 -7.49
N LEU A 118 -9.58 14.85 -7.28
CA LEU A 118 -8.44 14.53 -6.42
C LEU A 118 -8.74 15.04 -5.02
N VAL A 119 -8.66 14.14 -4.04
CA VAL A 119 -8.92 14.43 -2.63
C VAL A 119 -7.71 14.17 -1.76
N PHE A 120 -7.63 14.88 -0.64
CA PHE A 120 -6.51 14.90 0.28
C PHE A 120 -6.95 14.52 1.69
N PHE A 121 -6.11 13.71 2.34
CA PHE A 121 -6.16 13.43 3.76
C PHE A 121 -5.29 14.46 4.49
N ASP A 122 -5.88 15.62 4.76
CA ASP A 122 -5.25 16.71 5.50
C ASP A 122 -5.41 16.53 7.02
N GLY A 123 -5.04 17.56 7.81
CA GLY A 123 -5.12 17.51 9.27
C GLY A 123 -6.53 17.50 9.86
N LEU A 124 -7.57 17.77 9.06
CA LEU A 124 -8.97 17.74 9.52
C LEU A 124 -9.64 16.40 9.23
N ALA A 125 -9.14 15.66 8.25
CA ALA A 125 -9.63 14.32 7.93
C ALA A 125 -9.33 13.34 9.08
N LYS A 126 -10.29 12.46 9.37
CA LYS A 126 -10.17 11.43 10.41
C LYS A 126 -10.69 10.11 9.88
N ARG A 127 -9.90 9.06 10.10
CA ARG A 127 -10.26 7.67 9.82
C ARG A 127 -9.42 6.76 10.70
N ILE A 128 -10.05 5.70 11.19
CA ILE A 128 -9.42 4.71 12.05
C ILE A 128 -9.31 3.36 11.35
N ALA A 129 -8.27 2.60 11.69
CA ALA A 129 -8.09 1.22 11.26
C ALA A 129 -9.15 0.30 11.89
N ASN A 130 -9.26 -0.93 11.39
CA ASN A 130 -10.22 -1.89 11.93
C ASN A 130 -9.88 -2.26 13.39
N PRO A 131 -10.77 -1.99 14.37
CA PRO A 131 -10.51 -2.22 15.79
C PRO A 131 -10.37 -3.69 16.18
N GLU A 132 -10.78 -4.63 15.31
CA GLU A 132 -10.55 -6.07 15.51
C GLU A 132 -9.04 -6.40 15.52
N TRP A 133 -8.22 -5.60 14.83
CA TRP A 133 -6.80 -5.89 14.60
C TRP A 133 -5.88 -4.79 15.12
N ALA A 134 -6.33 -3.53 15.11
CA ALA A 134 -5.56 -2.40 15.62
C ALA A 134 -6.18 -1.89 16.92
N SER A 135 -5.38 -1.76 17.97
CA SER A 135 -5.81 -1.26 19.27
C SER A 135 -5.79 0.26 19.33
N GLY A 136 -6.68 0.83 20.15
CA GLY A 136 -6.90 2.28 20.21
C GLY A 136 -7.45 2.82 18.89
N ASP A 137 -7.84 4.09 18.85
CA ASP A 137 -8.30 4.78 17.64
C ASP A 137 -7.14 5.00 16.65
N THR A 138 -6.51 3.90 16.21
CA THR A 138 -5.32 3.86 15.37
C THR A 138 -5.64 4.56 14.05
N PRO A 139 -4.99 5.69 13.74
CA PRO A 139 -5.34 6.46 12.56
C PRO A 139 -4.83 5.78 11.28
N VAL A 140 -5.57 5.96 10.20
CA VAL A 140 -5.17 5.50 8.86
C VAL A 140 -5.60 6.52 7.81
N THR A 141 -4.82 6.68 6.75
CA THR A 141 -5.11 7.62 5.65
C THR A 141 -5.99 6.96 4.59
N PHE A 142 -5.74 7.18 3.29
CA PHE A 142 -6.38 6.44 2.21
C PHE A 142 -5.78 5.03 1.97
N SER A 143 -4.91 4.54 2.85
CA SER A 143 -4.46 3.14 2.87
C SER A 143 -5.62 2.16 3.03
N ASP A 144 -5.45 0.91 2.60
CA ASP A 144 -6.55 -0.06 2.58
C ASP A 144 -7.07 -0.39 3.99
N GLY A 145 -6.18 -0.52 4.97
CA GLY A 145 -6.61 -0.79 6.34
C GLY A 145 -5.63 -0.44 7.45
N TYR A 146 -4.34 -0.29 7.15
CA TYR A 146 -3.28 -0.03 8.15
C TYR A 146 -2.18 0.84 7.54
N GLN A 147 -1.33 1.39 8.40
CA GLN A 147 -0.33 2.39 8.07
C GLN A 147 0.83 1.87 7.22
N ILE A 148 1.31 0.66 7.48
CA ILE A 148 2.53 0.12 6.87
C ILE A 148 2.26 -1.30 6.36
N LEU A 149 2.76 -1.64 5.19
CA LEU A 149 2.87 -3.01 4.73
C LEU A 149 4.33 -3.46 4.72
N VAL A 150 4.62 -4.55 5.43
CA VAL A 150 5.94 -5.19 5.51
C VAL A 150 5.94 -6.46 4.67
N THR A 151 7.01 -6.66 3.90
CA THR A 151 7.25 -7.86 3.07
C THR A 151 8.72 -8.26 3.15
N THR A 152 9.05 -9.50 2.79
CA THR A 152 10.42 -10.03 2.86
C THR A 152 10.92 -10.50 1.49
N SER A 153 12.24 -10.43 1.27
CA SER A 153 12.89 -10.91 0.05
C SER A 153 12.71 -12.43 -0.13
N GLY A 154 12.83 -13.21 0.96
CA GLY A 154 12.62 -14.67 0.99
C GLY A 154 11.22 -15.09 0.55
N SER A 155 10.17 -14.41 1.03
CA SER A 155 8.78 -14.68 0.61
C SER A 155 8.56 -14.43 -0.89
N LEU A 156 9.13 -13.37 -1.45
CA LEU A 156 9.05 -13.11 -2.89
C LEU A 156 9.78 -14.20 -3.70
N LYS A 157 10.96 -14.62 -3.24
CA LYS A 157 11.74 -15.68 -3.88
C LYS A 157 10.97 -17.00 -3.89
N ALA A 158 10.35 -17.38 -2.77
CA ALA A 158 9.52 -18.57 -2.67
C ALA A 158 8.30 -18.52 -3.61
N LEU A 159 7.63 -17.37 -3.69
CA LEU A 159 6.53 -17.17 -4.64
C LEU A 159 6.97 -17.32 -6.10
N ASN A 160 8.08 -16.68 -6.47
CA ASN A 160 8.63 -16.76 -7.82
C ASN A 160 9.14 -18.16 -8.17
N ALA A 161 9.62 -18.94 -7.20
CA ALA A 161 9.96 -20.34 -7.40
C ALA A 161 8.72 -21.18 -7.76
N ASP A 162 7.58 -20.95 -7.10
CA ASP A 162 6.32 -21.62 -7.45
C ASP A 162 5.82 -21.22 -8.84
N LEU A 163 5.88 -19.93 -9.19
CA LEU A 163 5.52 -19.44 -10.53
C LEU A 163 6.39 -20.10 -11.62
N ALA A 164 7.71 -20.12 -11.42
CA ALA A 164 8.66 -20.72 -12.35
C ALA A 164 8.40 -22.24 -12.54
N LYS A 165 8.12 -22.96 -11.44
CA LYS A 165 7.78 -24.39 -11.47
C LYS A 165 6.56 -24.70 -12.35
N HIS A 166 5.63 -23.75 -12.49
CA HIS A 166 4.40 -23.90 -13.28
C HIS A 166 4.47 -23.17 -14.64
N GLY A 167 5.61 -22.59 -15.02
CA GLY A 167 5.75 -21.85 -16.29
C GLY A 167 4.97 -20.53 -16.32
N GLU A 168 4.66 -19.95 -15.15
CA GLU A 168 3.81 -18.76 -15.00
C GLU A 168 4.63 -17.45 -14.96
N GLY A 169 5.95 -17.52 -15.20
CA GLY A 169 6.87 -16.37 -15.22
C GLY A 169 7.37 -15.97 -13.83
N SER A 170 7.58 -14.67 -13.62
CA SER A 170 8.02 -14.09 -12.34
C SER A 170 7.44 -12.69 -12.16
N VAL A 171 7.35 -12.24 -10.92
CA VAL A 171 6.89 -10.90 -10.55
C VAL A 171 7.89 -10.20 -9.62
N GLY A 172 7.94 -8.87 -9.66
CA GLY A 172 8.71 -8.06 -8.72
C GLY A 172 7.91 -7.68 -7.47
N MET A 173 8.62 -7.15 -6.48
CA MET A 173 8.05 -6.77 -5.18
C MET A 173 7.00 -5.65 -5.31
N GLU A 174 7.15 -4.79 -6.32
CA GLU A 174 6.27 -3.65 -6.58
C GLU A 174 4.81 -4.07 -6.80
N ARG A 175 4.55 -5.32 -7.23
CA ARG A 175 3.20 -5.88 -7.35
C ARG A 175 2.45 -5.91 -6.03
N PHE A 176 3.15 -6.07 -4.92
CA PHE A 176 2.57 -6.17 -3.57
C PHE A 176 2.47 -4.83 -2.86
N ARG A 177 3.04 -3.78 -3.46
CA ARG A 177 3.01 -2.39 -3.02
C ARG A 177 3.40 -2.19 -1.53
N PRO A 178 4.46 -2.87 -1.02
CA PRO A 178 4.87 -2.72 0.37
C PRO A 178 5.43 -1.33 0.63
N ASN A 179 5.44 -0.94 1.89
CA ASN A 179 6.17 0.24 2.35
C ASN A 179 7.59 -0.10 2.78
N ILE A 180 7.77 -1.26 3.42
CA ILE A 180 9.05 -1.73 3.92
C ILE A 180 9.30 -3.13 3.36
N VAL A 181 10.42 -3.30 2.68
CA VAL A 181 10.95 -4.61 2.29
C VAL A 181 12.12 -4.95 3.19
N LEU A 182 12.08 -6.12 3.80
CA LEU A 182 13.14 -6.63 4.65
C LEU A 182 13.94 -7.68 3.91
N ASP A 183 15.26 -7.55 3.97
CA ASP A 183 16.16 -8.61 3.54
C ASP A 183 16.17 -9.72 4.59
N CYS A 184 15.53 -10.84 4.23
CA CYS A 184 15.38 -12.03 5.04
C CYS A 184 15.31 -13.23 4.10
N GLU A 185 16.28 -14.13 4.18
CA GLU A 185 16.37 -15.29 3.27
C GLU A 185 15.32 -16.37 3.58
N GLU A 186 14.89 -16.48 4.84
CA GLU A 186 13.89 -17.47 5.25
C GLU A 186 12.53 -17.14 4.61
N GLU A 187 11.94 -18.13 3.94
CA GLU A 187 10.62 -17.99 3.34
C GLU A 187 9.55 -17.82 4.42
N TRP A 188 8.65 -16.83 4.23
CA TRP A 188 7.48 -16.63 5.07
C TRP A 188 7.77 -16.38 6.55
N ALA A 189 9.00 -16.01 6.91
CA ALA A 189 9.41 -15.78 8.30
C ALA A 189 8.49 -14.76 9.00
N GLU A 190 7.98 -13.77 8.26
CA GLU A 190 7.08 -12.74 8.76
C GLU A 190 5.76 -13.26 9.34
N ASP A 191 5.35 -14.49 9.00
CA ASP A 191 4.15 -15.12 9.57
C ASP A 191 4.26 -15.34 11.08
N ARG A 192 5.48 -15.47 11.62
CA ARG A 192 5.72 -15.70 13.05
C ARG A 192 5.95 -14.41 13.83
N TRP A 193 6.20 -13.27 13.22
CA TRP A 193 6.56 -12.05 13.96
C TRP A 193 5.35 -11.27 14.43
N ALA A 194 5.06 -11.24 15.73
CA ALA A 194 4.02 -10.38 16.29
C ALA A 194 4.44 -8.90 16.27
N ALA A 195 5.71 -8.61 16.52
CA ALA A 195 6.26 -7.27 16.42
C ALA A 195 7.75 -7.26 16.04
N ILE A 196 8.14 -6.22 15.31
CA ILE A 196 9.54 -5.93 14.96
C ILE A 196 9.91 -4.54 15.46
N GLU A 197 11.21 -4.30 15.64
CA GLU A 197 11.76 -2.99 15.97
C GLU A 197 12.73 -2.54 14.87
N ILE A 198 12.61 -1.27 14.48
CA ILE A 198 13.46 -0.60 13.49
C ILE A 198 13.76 0.81 14.01
N GLY A 199 15.04 1.15 14.21
CA GLY A 199 15.42 2.49 14.66
C GLY A 199 14.78 2.91 16.01
N GLY A 200 14.52 1.95 16.90
CA GLY A 200 13.81 2.18 18.17
C GLY A 200 12.28 2.31 18.06
N ILE A 201 11.72 2.14 16.86
CA ILE A 201 10.28 2.17 16.62
C ILE A 201 9.75 0.74 16.60
N ARG A 202 8.85 0.42 17.52
CA ARG A 202 8.10 -0.84 17.49
C ARG A 202 7.03 -0.79 16.40
N LEU A 203 6.98 -1.81 15.55
CA LEU A 203 5.91 -2.04 14.57
C LEU A 203 5.16 -3.32 14.95
N ASP A 204 3.89 -3.19 15.32
CA ASP A 204 3.01 -4.33 15.57
C ASP A 204 2.52 -4.90 14.24
N LEU A 205 2.84 -6.15 13.91
CA LEU A 205 2.33 -6.83 12.71
C LEU A 205 0.92 -7.36 13.04
N VAL A 206 -0.10 -6.56 12.75
CA VAL A 206 -1.44 -6.81 13.25
C VAL A 206 -2.26 -7.77 12.39
N LYS A 207 -2.02 -7.84 11.08
CA LYS A 207 -2.88 -8.62 10.18
C LYS A 207 -2.14 -9.02 8.89
N PRO A 208 -2.18 -10.29 8.46
CA PRO A 208 -1.62 -10.65 7.17
C PRO A 208 -2.38 -9.97 6.02
N CYS A 209 -1.68 -9.63 4.95
CA CYS A 209 -2.27 -8.87 3.86
C CYS A 209 -2.89 -9.81 2.82
N ALA A 210 -4.23 -9.86 2.81
CA ALA A 210 -4.99 -10.51 1.75
C ALA A 210 -4.78 -9.79 0.42
N ARG A 211 -4.37 -10.55 -0.60
CA ARG A 211 -4.03 -10.03 -1.91
C ARG A 211 -5.22 -10.10 -2.85
N CYS A 212 -5.33 -9.08 -3.69
CA CYS A 212 -6.42 -8.92 -4.64
C CYS A 212 -5.86 -8.74 -6.06
N ILE A 213 -6.77 -8.51 -7.01
CA ILE A 213 -6.47 -8.31 -8.43
C ILE A 213 -5.43 -7.20 -8.70
N MET A 214 -5.22 -6.26 -7.77
CA MET A 214 -4.17 -5.24 -7.91
C MET A 214 -2.77 -5.84 -8.12
N THR A 215 -2.50 -7.03 -7.55
CA THR A 215 -1.20 -7.71 -7.70
C THR A 215 -0.98 -8.30 -9.09
N THR A 216 -2.02 -8.41 -9.93
CA THR A 216 -1.91 -8.96 -11.29
C THR A 216 -1.59 -7.88 -12.32
N GLN A 217 -1.34 -6.65 -11.87
CA GLN A 217 -1.22 -5.49 -12.73
C GLN A 217 0.21 -4.97 -12.74
N ASP A 218 0.69 -4.69 -13.94
CA ASP A 218 1.95 -4.01 -14.15
C ASP A 218 1.94 -2.58 -13.64
N GLN A 219 2.85 -2.26 -12.71
CA GLN A 219 2.91 -0.94 -12.07
C GLN A 219 3.59 0.13 -12.94
N ALA A 220 4.14 -0.24 -14.10
CA ALA A 220 4.69 0.72 -15.07
C ALA A 220 3.66 1.06 -16.16
N THR A 221 3.08 0.03 -16.78
CA THR A 221 2.18 0.13 -17.94
C THR A 221 0.71 0.14 -17.56
N GLY A 222 0.35 -0.34 -16.37
CA GLY A 222 -1.04 -0.57 -15.97
C GLY A 222 -1.65 -1.85 -16.54
N SER A 223 -0.96 -2.61 -17.41
CA SER A 223 -1.52 -3.81 -18.05
C SER A 223 -1.69 -4.99 -17.07
N ARG A 224 -2.71 -5.82 -17.28
CA ARG A 224 -2.87 -7.12 -16.61
C ARG A 224 -2.43 -8.30 -17.47
N GLU A 225 -1.98 -8.05 -18.70
CA GLU A 225 -1.47 -9.06 -19.64
C GLU A 225 0.01 -9.35 -19.36
N VAL A 226 0.30 -9.71 -18.12
CA VAL A 226 1.65 -9.96 -17.57
C VAL A 226 1.57 -11.15 -16.59
N PRO A 227 2.70 -11.71 -16.11
CA PRO A 227 2.69 -12.75 -15.10
C PRO A 227 1.77 -12.44 -13.91
N ASN A 228 0.92 -13.40 -13.55
CA ASN A 228 -0.11 -13.25 -12.53
C ASN A 228 0.28 -14.06 -11.27
N PRO A 229 0.51 -13.42 -10.11
CA PRO A 229 0.92 -14.13 -8.90
C PRO A 229 -0.24 -14.80 -8.14
N MET A 230 -1.50 -14.50 -8.49
CA MET A 230 -2.67 -14.97 -7.74
C MET A 230 -2.87 -16.49 -7.76
N PRO A 231 -2.66 -17.22 -8.88
CA PRO A 231 -2.70 -18.68 -8.88
C PRO A 231 -1.68 -19.31 -7.93
N ALA A 232 -0.41 -18.86 -8.00
CA ALA A 232 0.67 -19.29 -7.12
C ALA A 232 0.35 -19.04 -5.64
N MET A 233 0.03 -17.80 -5.26
CA MET A 233 -0.40 -17.52 -3.88
C MET A 233 -1.65 -18.31 -3.49
N GLY A 234 -2.56 -18.58 -4.43
CA GLY A 234 -3.71 -19.44 -4.21
C GLY A 234 -3.31 -20.87 -3.83
N ARG A 235 -2.28 -21.43 -4.48
CA ARG A 235 -1.75 -22.77 -4.18
C ARG A 235 -1.06 -22.83 -2.83
N ILE A 236 -0.15 -21.90 -2.57
CA ILE A 236 0.80 -22.01 -1.45
C ILE A 236 0.48 -21.11 -0.24
N ARG A 237 -0.40 -20.11 -0.38
CA ARG A 237 -0.64 -19.06 0.62
C ARG A 237 -2.11 -18.75 0.86
N MET A 238 -3.00 -19.73 0.63
CA MET A 238 -4.43 -19.55 0.88
C MET A 238 -4.73 -19.61 2.38
N SER A 239 -5.28 -18.53 2.93
CA SER A 239 -5.68 -18.46 4.34
C SER A 239 -6.73 -19.53 4.68
N ALA A 240 -6.54 -20.21 5.81
CA ALA A 240 -7.54 -21.09 6.43
C ALA A 240 -8.46 -20.35 7.41
N ASP A 241 -8.07 -19.14 7.85
CA ASP A 241 -8.86 -18.31 8.75
C ASP A 241 -9.85 -17.44 7.96
N ARG A 242 -11.14 -17.56 8.30
CA ARG A 242 -12.24 -16.84 7.63
C ARG A 242 -12.24 -15.34 7.88
N ARG A 243 -11.55 -14.85 8.91
CA ARG A 243 -11.43 -13.41 9.19
C ARG A 243 -10.55 -12.69 8.16
N VAL A 244 -9.64 -13.43 7.51
CA VAL A 244 -8.79 -12.92 6.43
C VAL A 244 -8.82 -13.90 5.26
N PRO A 245 -9.90 -13.90 4.46
CA PRO A 245 -10.05 -14.85 3.36
C PRO A 245 -9.15 -14.49 2.18
N GLY A 246 -8.71 -15.51 1.45
CA GLY A 246 -7.97 -15.36 0.19
C GLY A 246 -6.47 -15.66 0.30
N PRO A 247 -5.74 -15.47 -0.81
CA PRO A 247 -4.28 -15.60 -0.84
C PRO A 247 -3.62 -14.48 -0.03
N LEU A 248 -2.56 -14.81 0.72
CA LEU A 248 -1.83 -13.87 1.58
C LEU A 248 -0.40 -13.67 1.10
N PHE A 249 0.12 -12.46 1.29
CA PHE A 249 1.55 -12.15 1.13
C PHE A 249 1.87 -10.93 1.99
N GLY A 250 2.95 -10.91 2.77
CA GLY A 250 3.27 -9.77 3.64
C GLY A 250 2.27 -9.48 4.76
N TRP A 251 2.64 -8.54 5.63
CA TRP A 251 1.93 -8.22 6.87
C TRP A 251 1.68 -6.73 7.03
N ASN A 252 0.44 -6.39 7.36
CA ASN A 252 0.09 -5.04 7.74
C ASN A 252 0.60 -4.75 9.15
N ALA A 253 1.21 -3.59 9.33
CA ALA A 253 1.83 -3.18 10.57
C ALA A 253 1.35 -1.79 11.04
N VAL A 254 1.36 -1.60 12.36
CA VAL A 254 1.00 -0.37 13.06
C VAL A 254 2.22 0.13 13.83
N PRO A 255 2.72 1.35 13.57
CA PRO A 255 3.84 1.92 14.32
C PRO A 255 3.43 2.34 15.73
N ARG A 256 4.31 2.12 16.70
CA ARG A 256 4.20 2.50 18.11
C ARG A 256 5.31 3.47 18.48
N GLY A 257 5.16 4.70 18.01
CA GLY A 257 6.14 5.77 18.18
C GLY A 257 6.45 6.45 16.86
N GLU A 258 7.32 7.45 16.94
CA GLU A 258 7.80 8.22 15.80
C GLU A 258 9.32 8.13 15.74
N GLY A 259 9.87 8.25 14.53
CA GLY A 259 11.31 8.20 14.32
C GLY A 259 11.66 8.11 12.85
N THR A 260 12.94 7.94 12.54
CA THR A 260 13.42 7.82 11.16
C THR A 260 13.81 6.38 10.88
N VAL A 261 13.50 5.92 9.67
CA VAL A 261 13.98 4.65 9.12
C VAL A 261 14.67 4.89 7.79
N ALA A 262 15.70 4.11 7.50
CA ALA A 262 16.48 4.16 6.28
C ALA A 262 16.77 2.76 5.73
N ILE A 263 17.04 2.68 4.43
CA ILE A 263 17.58 1.48 3.82
C ILE A 263 18.90 1.13 4.53
N GLY A 264 19.06 -0.15 4.88
CA GLY A 264 20.21 -0.67 5.61
C GLY A 264 20.04 -0.73 7.13
N ASP A 265 19.02 -0.07 7.69
CA ASP A 265 18.72 -0.14 9.13
C ASP A 265 18.48 -1.58 9.56
N GLU A 266 18.97 -1.92 10.75
CA GLU A 266 18.78 -3.24 11.35
C GLU A 266 17.33 -3.41 11.83
N VAL A 267 16.83 -4.63 11.64
CA VAL A 267 15.49 -5.03 12.06
C VAL A 267 15.59 -6.25 12.95
N THR A 268 15.02 -6.11 14.14
CA THR A 268 14.97 -7.12 15.20
C THR A 268 13.54 -7.56 15.41
N VAL A 269 13.32 -8.88 15.50
CA VAL A 269 12.03 -9.42 15.96
C VAL A 269 12.01 -9.32 17.47
N ILE A 270 11.07 -8.55 18.02
CA ILE A 270 10.98 -8.31 19.47
C ILE A 270 9.81 -9.06 20.11
N GLU A 271 8.91 -9.62 19.29
CA GLU A 271 7.82 -10.46 19.74
C GLU A 271 7.41 -11.44 18.64
N GLU A 272 7.25 -12.70 19.00
CA GLU A 272 6.77 -13.76 18.10
C GLU A 272 5.36 -14.21 18.48
N ARG A 273 4.60 -14.64 17.47
CA ARG A 273 3.34 -15.35 17.66
C ARG A 273 3.65 -16.77 18.09
N SER A 274 2.92 -17.27 19.08
CA SER A 274 3.02 -18.66 19.53
C SER A 274 2.74 -19.66 18.40
N GLU A 275 1.88 -19.29 17.47
CA GLU A 275 1.55 -20.05 16.26
C GLU A 275 1.58 -19.10 15.05
N GLY A 276 2.09 -19.58 13.91
CA GLY A 276 2.00 -18.85 12.65
C GLY A 276 0.55 -18.73 12.15
N TRP A 277 0.33 -17.96 11.09
CA TRP A 277 -1.01 -17.86 10.49
C TRP A 277 -1.46 -19.20 9.89
N ALA A 278 -2.73 -19.54 10.06
CA ALA A 278 -3.27 -20.79 9.54
C ALA A 278 -3.46 -20.74 8.02
N PHE A 279 -2.82 -21.66 7.30
CA PHE A 279 -2.95 -21.84 5.85
C PHE A 279 -3.70 -23.13 5.51
N LYS A 280 -4.42 -23.14 4.39
CA LYS A 280 -5.10 -24.34 3.91
C LYS A 280 -4.07 -25.36 3.45
N ALA A 281 -4.08 -26.54 4.07
CA ALA A 281 -3.40 -27.70 3.53
C ALA A 281 -4.12 -28.14 2.24
N ARG A 282 -3.46 -28.01 1.09
CA ARG A 282 -3.92 -28.67 -0.13
C ARG A 282 -3.32 -30.08 -0.15
N ARG A 283 -4.17 -31.11 -0.18
CA ARG A 283 -3.71 -32.48 -0.43
C ARG A 283 -3.10 -32.50 -1.83
N ALA A 284 -1.87 -33.01 -1.92
CA ALA A 284 -1.18 -33.27 -3.19
C ALA A 284 -1.94 -34.30 -4.02
#